data_AF-A0A969M7V6-F1
#
_entry.id   AF-A0A969M7V6-F1
#
_cell.length_a   1.000
_cell.length_b   1.000
_cell.length_c   1.000
_cell.angle_alpha   90.00
_cell.angle_beta   90.00
_cell.angle_gamma   90.00
#
_symmetry.space_group_name_H-M   'P 1'
#
loop_
_entity.id
_entity.type
_entity.pdbx_description
1 polymer ?
#
loop_
_entity_poly.entity_id
_entity_poly.type
_entity_poly.pdbx_seq_one_letter_code
_entity_poly.pdbx_strand_id
1 'polypeptide(L)' 'MFKKFWPADVHVIGKDILRFHSAIWPAMLMSANLPLPKSIFVHGLITSRGSKECPKHVGNC' A
#
# COMPACT_ATOMS: atom_id res chain seq x y z
N MET A 1 -17.62 11.72 -9.26
CA MET A 1 -16.15 11.73 -9.13
C MET A 1 -15.54 10.32 -9.01
N PHE A 2 -16.18 9.38 -8.31
CA PHE A 2 -15.68 8.02 -8.03
C PHE A 2 -15.37 7.14 -9.27
N LYS A 3 -16.23 7.14 -10.30
CA LYS A 3 -16.06 6.30 -11.51
C LYS A 3 -14.83 6.64 -12.37
N LYS A 4 -14.19 7.80 -12.18
CA LYS A 4 -13.04 8.23 -13.01
C LYS A 4 -11.70 7.69 -12.52
N PHE A 5 -11.60 7.36 -11.23
CA PHE A 5 -10.37 6.94 -10.58
C PHE A 5 -10.44 5.50 -10.05
N TRP A 6 -11.58 4.83 -10.26
CA TRP A 6 -11.82 3.45 -9.90
C TRP A 6 -12.04 2.63 -11.18
N PRO A 7 -11.38 1.47 -11.37
CA PRO A 7 -10.43 0.81 -10.45
C PRO A 7 -9.06 1.48 -10.39
N ALA A 8 -8.36 1.34 -9.27
CA ALA A 8 -7.00 1.83 -9.11
C ALA A 8 -6.02 1.00 -9.98
N ASP A 9 -5.25 1.66 -10.85
CA ASP A 9 -4.26 0.98 -11.70
C ASP A 9 -3.04 0.48 -10.90
N VAL A 10 -2.56 1.25 -9.91
CA VAL A 10 -1.37 0.90 -9.11
C VAL A 10 -1.60 1.23 -7.64
N HIS A 11 -1.35 0.26 -6.76
CA HIS A 11 -1.37 0.44 -5.31
C HIS A 11 0.06 0.42 -4.75
N VAL A 12 0.60 1.58 -4.37
CA VAL A 12 1.96 1.68 -3.80
C VAL A 12 1.88 1.51 -2.28
N ILE A 13 2.47 0.45 -1.74
CA ILE A 13 2.42 0.11 -0.31
C ILE A 13 3.79 -0.27 0.27
N GLY A 14 3.96 -0.08 1.57
CA GLY A 14 5.12 -0.58 2.31
C GLY A 14 5.03 -2.09 2.57
N LYS A 15 6.19 -2.76 2.64
CA LYS A 15 6.30 -4.21 2.88
C LYS A 15 5.54 -4.70 4.14
N ASP A 16 5.42 -3.87 5.16
CA ASP A 16 4.77 -4.23 6.43
C ASP A 16 3.24 -4.42 6.31
N ILE A 17 2.60 -3.76 5.32
CA ILE A 17 1.14 -3.81 5.11
C ILE A 17 0.73 -4.65 3.89
N LEU A 18 1.67 -5.41 3.32
CA LEU A 18 1.44 -6.26 2.15
C LEU A 18 0.30 -7.26 2.38
N ARG A 19 0.32 -7.96 3.52
CA ARG A 19 -0.68 -9.00 3.83
C ARG A 19 -2.12 -8.46 3.86
N PHE A 20 -2.29 -7.23 4.36
CA PHE A 20 -3.60 -6.58 4.38
C PHE A 20 -4.08 -6.25 2.96
N HIS A 21 -3.18 -5.76 2.11
CA HIS A 21 -3.51 -5.33 0.75
C HIS A 21 -3.56 -6.47 -0.27
N SER A 22 -2.91 -7.62 0.01
CA SER A 22 -2.92 -8.79 -0.88
C SER A 22 -4.03 -9.79 -0.55
N ALA A 23 -4.55 -9.81 0.68
CA ALA A 23 -5.57 -10.78 1.11
C ALA A 23 -6.89 -10.13 1.52
N ILE A 24 -6.86 -9.20 2.47
CA ILE A 24 -8.08 -8.62 3.05
C ILE A 24 -8.72 -7.64 2.08
N TRP A 25 -7.93 -6.77 1.46
CA TRP A 25 -8.43 -5.77 0.52
C TRP A 25 -9.09 -6.40 -0.72
N PRO A 26 -8.49 -7.38 -1.42
CA PRO A 26 -9.16 -8.05 -2.54
C PRO A 26 -10.42 -8.79 -2.10
N ALA A 27 -10.42 -9.44 -0.93
CA ALA A 27 -11.59 -10.14 -0.41
C ALA A 27 -12.78 -9.18 -0.18
N MET A 28 -12.52 -7.98 0.38
CA MET A 28 -13.56 -6.96 0.55
C MET A 28 -14.09 -6.46 -0.80
N LEU A 29 -13.21 -6.22 -1.78
CA LEU A 29 -13.62 -5.78 -3.12
C LEU A 29 -14.43 -6.85 -3.85
N MET A 30 -14.03 -8.13 -3.74
CA MET A 30 -14.77 -9.26 -4.30
C MET A 30 -16.16 -9.39 -3.66
N SER A 31 -16.27 -9.25 -2.34
CA SER A 31 -17.56 -9.27 -1.64
C SER A 31 -18.48 -8.14 -2.09
N ALA A 32 -17.92 -6.99 -2.46
CA ALA A 32 -18.67 -5.82 -2.94
C ALA A 32 -18.89 -5.83 -4.47
N ASN A 33 -18.49 -6.89 -5.19
CA ASN A 33 -18.49 -6.97 -6.67
C ASN A 33 -17.78 -5.77 -7.35
N LEU A 34 -16.72 -5.26 -6.72
CA LEU A 34 -15.92 -4.16 -7.24
C LEU A 34 -14.68 -4.69 -7.97
N PRO A 35 -14.24 -4.02 -9.06
CA PRO A 35 -13.04 -4.42 -9.79
C PRO A 35 -11.78 -4.29 -8.93
N LEU A 36 -10.92 -5.31 -9.02
CA LEU A 36 -9.66 -5.38 -8.29
C LEU A 36 -8.59 -4.44 -8.88
N PRO A 37 -7.63 -3.98 -8.06
CA PRO A 37 -6.50 -3.21 -8.55
C PRO A 37 -5.63 -4.05 -9.50
N LYS A 38 -5.13 -3.45 -10.59
CA LYS A 38 -4.35 -4.17 -11.61
C LYS A 38 -2.95 -4.55 -11.13
N SER A 39 -2.35 -3.79 -10.22
CA SER A 39 -1.00 -4.04 -9.72
C SER A 39 -0.79 -3.47 -8.32
N ILE A 40 -0.11 -4.24 -7.45
CA ILE A 40 0.31 -3.81 -6.11
C ILE A 40 1.83 -3.65 -6.13
N PHE A 41 2.31 -2.42 -6.03
CA PHE A 41 3.72 -2.09 -5.97
C PHE A 41 4.18 -2.00 -4.51
N VAL A 42 5.03 -2.93 -4.11
CA VAL A 42 5.52 -3.01 -2.72
C VAL A 42 6.91 -2.39 -2.66
N HIS A 43 7.06 -1.30 -1.92
CA HIS A 43 8.37 -0.72 -1.64
C HIS A 43 8.87 -1.16 -0.25
N GLY A 44 10.18 -1.35 -0.16
CA GLY A 44 10.86 -1.59 1.12
C GLY A 44 10.91 -0.32 1.97
N LEU A 45 11.42 -0.48 3.21
CA LEU A 45 11.73 0.64 4.07
C LEU A 45 12.80 1.53 3.41
N ILE A 46 12.51 2.81 3.28
CA ILE A 46 13.49 3.81 2.83
C ILE A 46 14.54 3.90 3.94
N THR A 47 15.74 3.37 3.69
CA THR A 47 16.86 3.39 4.63
C THR A 47 17.74 4.58 4.28
N SER A 48 17.65 5.69 5.03
CA SER A 48 18.64 6.76 4.96
C SER A 48 19.85 6.34 5.80
N ARG A 49 20.95 5.96 5.14
CA ARG A 49 22.27 5.67 5.75
C ARG A 49 22.26 4.76 6.99
N GLY A 50 22.03 3.46 6.79
CA GLY A 50 22.44 2.40 7.74
C GLY A 50 21.59 2.24 9.00
N SER A 51 20.80 3.25 9.38
CA SER A 51 19.82 3.12 10.45
C SER A 51 18.50 2.65 9.83
N LYS A 52 18.17 1.38 10.07
CA LYS A 52 16.78 0.95 9.95
C LYS A 52 15.96 1.86 10.86
N GLU A 53 14.75 2.18 10.40
CA GLU A 53 13.74 2.96 11.13
C GLU A 53 14.17 4.42 11.39
N CYS A 54 13.60 5.38 10.65
CA CYS A 54 13.50 6.76 11.14
C CYS A 54 12.33 6.79 12.14
N PRO A 55 12.57 6.76 13.46
CA PRO A 55 11.49 6.89 14.43
C PRO A 55 10.91 8.30 14.31
N LYS A 56 9.58 8.37 14.23
CA LYS A 56 8.80 9.63 14.16
C LYS A 56 8.96 10.54 15.39
N HIS A 57 9.79 10.13 16.36
CA HIS A 57 10.00 10.78 17.65
C HIS A 57 11.33 11.53 17.77
N VAL A 58 12.28 11.39 16.84
CA VAL A 58 13.48 12.22 16.81
C VAL A 58 13.37 13.14 15.61
N GLY A 59 13.06 14.42 15.89
CA GLY A 59 12.72 15.44 14.91
C GLY A 59 13.89 15.93 14.06
N ASN A 60 14.67 15.02 13.46
CA ASN A 60 15.66 15.36 12.44
C ASN A 60 15.45 14.43 11.24
N CYS A 61 14.70 14.94 10.26
CA CYS A 61 14.87 14.57 8.86
C CYS A 61 16.03 15.37 8.28
#